data_AF-A0A942J5D8-F1
#
_entry.id   AF-A0A942J5D8-F1
#
_cell.length_a   1.000
_cell.length_b   1.000
_cell.length_c   1.000
_cell.angle_alpha   90.00
_cell.angle_beta   90.00
_cell.angle_gamma   90.00
#
_symmetry.space_group_name_H-M   'P 1'
#
loop_
_entity.id
_entity.type
_entity.pdbx_description
1 polymer ?
#
loop_
_entity_poly.entity_id
_entity_poly.type
_entity_poly.pdbx_seq_one_letter_code
_entity_poly.pdbx_strand_id
1 'polypeptide(L)'
;MKYRLLAASAAATLVLAPTAAFAADHDMAEVVAVHGIPQSVFDTLGADSTAVDVYVAGSYDAPLTTFEFGDTGTLQVPPGAYDLEVFPAGADTSGDAVLTLTTPELGAGMSASVVAQLNEAGDTPSLNAYVNQTDATGIQVFHAAAFGPVDIIAGGEVALAGAANGDTARIDVPGGTTVPGVGVAPAGGDVALEIGDVTVPADTLVLAYAIGSADDGSLQVVTATTTAMDASDGGDTADEDGEDTAGMPTRVDAGSAGLAAPGTDLGMLALLLAGAALLFAPVAATVARRRR
;
A
#
# COMPACT_ATOMS: atom_id res chain seq x y z
N MET A 1 -11.32 26.41 -5.11
CA MET A 1 -10.48 26.16 -6.30
C MET A 1 -10.73 24.73 -6.75
N LYS A 2 -10.92 24.48 -8.05
CA LYS A 2 -11.08 23.11 -8.57
C LYS A 2 -9.68 22.60 -8.90
N TYR A 3 -9.10 21.76 -8.03
CA TYR A 3 -7.79 21.18 -8.27
C TYR A 3 -7.89 20.23 -9.47
N ARG A 4 -7.14 20.55 -10.52
CA ARG A 4 -6.93 19.67 -11.66
C ARG A 4 -5.84 18.70 -11.25
N LEU A 5 -6.23 17.52 -10.77
CA LEU A 5 -5.31 16.40 -10.56
C LEU A 5 -4.62 16.10 -11.90
N LEU A 6 -3.33 16.37 -11.96
CA LEU A 6 -2.48 15.97 -13.07
C LEU A 6 -2.11 14.51 -12.79
N ALA A 7 -2.67 13.58 -13.57
CA ALA A 7 -2.28 12.18 -13.52
C ALA A 7 -0.78 12.09 -13.84
N ALA A 8 0.03 11.71 -12.84
CA ALA A 8 1.45 11.48 -13.02
C ALA A 8 1.61 10.05 -13.56
N SER A 9 1.50 9.90 -14.89
CA SER A 9 1.74 8.63 -15.57
C SER A 9 3.25 8.31 -15.58
N ALA A 10 3.74 7.68 -14.51
CA ALA A 10 5.05 7.05 -14.50
C ALA A 10 4.89 5.55 -14.80
N ALA A 11 4.88 5.20 -16.09
CA ALA A 11 4.96 3.80 -16.51
C ALA A 11 6.39 3.29 -16.25
N ALA A 12 6.68 2.93 -15.01
CA ALA A 12 7.91 2.28 -14.60
C ALA A 12 7.67 0.77 -14.57
N THR A 13 8.39 0.02 -15.41
CA THR A 13 8.50 -1.43 -15.23
C THR A 13 9.35 -1.66 -13.98
N LEU A 14 8.70 -1.90 -12.84
CA LEU A 14 9.39 -2.20 -11.59
C LEU A 14 9.98 -3.61 -11.67
N VAL A 15 11.25 -3.68 -12.07
CA VAL A 15 12.04 -4.91 -11.93
C VAL A 15 12.34 -5.04 -10.45
N LEU A 16 11.58 -5.90 -9.76
CA LEU A 16 11.90 -6.33 -8.41
C LEU A 16 13.29 -6.98 -8.47
N ALA A 17 14.32 -6.27 -7.99
CA ALA A 17 15.58 -6.92 -7.72
C ALA A 17 15.29 -7.97 -6.64
N PRO A 18 15.76 -9.23 -6.79
CA PRO A 18 15.60 -10.21 -5.73
C PRO A 18 16.42 -9.73 -4.53
N THR A 19 15.77 -9.02 -3.62
CA THR A 19 16.22 -8.94 -2.24
C THR A 19 16.29 -10.39 -1.77
N ALA A 20 17.47 -10.82 -1.31
CA ALA A 20 17.62 -12.15 -0.78
C ALA A 20 16.56 -12.33 0.31
N ALA A 21 15.61 -13.23 0.10
CA ALA A 21 14.76 -13.72 1.16
C ALA A 21 15.72 -14.28 2.21
N PHE A 22 15.97 -13.52 3.27
CA PHE A 22 16.62 -14.06 4.44
C PHE A 22 15.72 -15.19 4.92
N ALA A 23 16.30 -16.37 5.15
CA ALA A 23 15.57 -17.44 5.80
C ALA A 23 15.01 -16.85 7.10
N ALA A 24 13.68 -16.77 7.21
CA ALA A 24 13.04 -16.35 8.44
C ALA A 24 13.51 -17.31 9.53
N ASP A 25 14.23 -16.78 10.52
CA ASP A 25 14.50 -17.55 11.72
C ASP A 25 13.16 -17.61 12.46
N HIS A 26 12.52 -18.77 12.47
CA HIS A 26 11.18 -18.94 13.03
C HIS A 26 11.12 -18.61 14.53
N ASP A 27 12.28 -18.51 15.19
CA ASP A 27 12.41 -18.09 16.59
C ASP A 27 12.41 -16.55 16.75
N MET A 28 12.50 -15.80 15.66
CA MET A 28 12.55 -14.33 15.62
C MET A 28 11.29 -13.76 14.97
N ALA A 29 10.98 -12.50 15.31
CA ALA A 29 9.98 -11.70 14.62
C ALA A 29 10.67 -10.81 13.57
N GLU A 30 9.94 -10.46 12.52
CA GLU A 30 10.40 -9.56 11.47
C GLU A 30 9.76 -8.17 11.59
N VAL A 31 10.57 -7.13 11.46
CA VAL A 31 10.13 -5.74 11.34
C VAL A 31 10.55 -5.20 9.98
N VAL A 32 9.59 -4.72 9.20
CA VAL A 32 9.80 -4.01 7.93
C VAL A 32 9.62 -2.51 8.18
N ALA A 33 10.72 -1.77 8.25
CA ALA A 33 10.71 -0.33 8.39
C ALA A 33 10.54 0.37 7.04
N VAL A 34 9.73 1.44 7.00
CA VAL A 34 9.49 2.25 5.79
C VAL A 34 9.51 3.74 6.14
N HIS A 35 10.25 4.54 5.37
CA HIS A 35 10.24 6.01 5.53
C HIS A 35 9.37 6.71 4.48
N GLY A 36 8.21 7.19 4.91
CA GLY A 36 7.21 7.86 4.08
C GLY A 36 7.04 9.36 4.30
N ILE A 37 7.95 10.01 5.06
CA ILE A 37 7.86 11.44 5.36
C ILE A 37 8.72 12.23 4.36
N PRO A 38 8.14 13.13 3.55
CA PRO A 38 8.86 13.89 2.55
C PRO A 38 9.68 15.06 3.15
N GLN A 39 10.62 15.58 2.35
CA GLN A 39 11.51 16.68 2.72
C GLN A 39 10.78 17.97 3.14
N SER A 40 9.57 18.22 2.62
CA SER A 40 8.75 19.38 3.00
C SER A 40 8.52 19.49 4.50
N VAL A 41 8.38 18.36 5.19
CA VAL A 41 8.22 18.30 6.65
C VAL A 41 9.53 18.62 7.34
N PHE A 42 10.63 18.03 6.87
CA PHE A 42 11.97 18.28 7.41
C PHE A 42 12.43 19.74 7.21
N ASP A 43 12.01 20.39 6.12
CA ASP A 43 12.25 21.81 5.90
C ASP A 43 11.60 22.68 6.99
N THR A 44 10.41 22.32 7.48
CA THR A 44 9.77 23.04 8.61
C THR A 44 10.50 22.85 9.93
N LEU A 45 11.20 21.72 10.08
CA LEU A 45 12.06 21.41 11.23
C LEU A 45 13.47 22.03 11.09
N GLY A 46 13.78 22.63 9.93
CA GLY A 46 15.09 23.20 9.62
C GLY A 46 16.16 22.16 9.35
N ALA A 47 15.78 20.95 8.93
CA ALA A 47 16.69 19.87 8.58
C ALA A 47 16.99 19.86 7.07
N ASP A 48 18.27 19.75 6.73
CA ASP A 48 18.74 19.73 5.33
C ASP A 48 18.60 18.34 4.66
N SER A 49 18.05 17.36 5.36
CA SER A 49 17.91 15.97 4.90
C SER A 49 16.70 15.29 5.54
N THR A 50 16.12 14.31 4.81
CA THR A 50 15.10 13.37 5.32
C THR A 50 15.71 12.19 6.07
N ALA A 51 17.04 12.06 6.09
CA ALA A 51 17.69 10.92 6.71
C ALA A 51 17.37 10.85 8.20
N VAL A 52 16.87 9.70 8.65
CA VAL A 52 16.61 9.41 10.06
C VAL A 52 17.37 8.18 10.53
N ASP A 53 17.66 8.14 11.83
CA ASP A 53 18.15 6.96 12.52
C ASP A 53 17.03 6.42 13.42
N VAL A 54 16.73 5.13 13.30
CA VAL A 54 15.69 4.44 14.07
C VAL A 54 16.34 3.54 15.11
N TYR A 55 15.91 3.71 16.36
CA TYR A 55 16.42 2.99 17.53
C TYR A 55 15.30 2.28 18.26
N VAL A 56 15.68 1.25 19.02
CA VAL A 56 14.85 0.71 20.10
C VAL A 56 15.21 1.48 21.37
N ALA A 57 14.21 2.03 22.07
CA ALA A 57 14.41 2.79 23.28
C ALA A 57 15.19 1.95 24.31
N GLY A 58 16.28 2.52 24.83
CA GLY A 58 17.17 1.82 25.76
C GLY A 58 18.17 0.84 25.11
N SER A 59 18.15 0.66 23.78
CA SER A 59 19.17 -0.10 23.03
C SER A 59 19.60 0.66 21.78
N TYR A 60 20.71 1.40 21.90
CA TYR A 60 21.22 2.29 20.85
C TYR A 60 22.38 1.69 20.04
N ASP A 61 22.69 0.40 20.24
CA ASP A 61 23.88 -0.25 19.68
C ASP A 61 23.68 -0.79 18.24
N ALA A 62 22.44 -0.96 17.78
CA ALA A 62 22.11 -1.50 16.46
C ALA A 62 20.98 -0.74 15.74
N PRO A 63 21.13 0.56 15.47
CA PRO A 63 20.14 1.33 14.72
C PRO A 63 20.01 0.91 13.25
N LEU A 64 18.82 1.12 12.69
CA LEU A 64 18.68 1.35 11.25
C LEU A 64 19.08 2.80 11.00
N THR A 65 20.25 3.02 10.40
CA THR A 65 20.82 4.37 10.22
C THR A 65 20.62 4.93 8.82
N THR A 66 20.52 6.25 8.72
CA THR A 66 20.52 7.00 7.45
C THR A 66 19.40 6.52 6.50
N PHE A 67 18.20 6.43 7.04
CA PHE A 67 17.02 5.98 6.31
C PHE A 67 16.36 7.18 5.64
N GLU A 68 16.41 7.25 4.30
CA GLU A 68 15.90 8.38 3.51
C GLU A 68 14.47 8.16 3.05
N PHE A 69 13.79 9.24 2.62
CA PHE A 69 12.43 9.15 2.11
C PHE A 69 12.34 8.16 0.93
N GLY A 70 11.50 7.13 1.08
CA GLY A 70 11.35 6.05 0.12
C GLY A 70 12.12 4.78 0.45
N ASP A 71 12.97 4.79 1.50
CA ASP A 71 13.72 3.61 1.88
C ASP A 71 12.86 2.56 2.60
N THR A 72 13.23 1.30 2.38
CA THR A 72 12.73 0.13 3.12
C THR A 72 13.89 -0.67 3.70
N GLY A 73 13.63 -1.31 4.84
CA GLY A 73 14.65 -1.99 5.61
C GLY A 73 13.99 -3.06 6.45
N THR A 74 14.64 -4.20 6.56
CA THR A 74 14.12 -5.35 7.30
C THR A 74 15.06 -5.67 8.45
N LEU A 75 14.47 -5.91 9.62
CA LEU A 75 15.19 -6.28 10.83
C LEU A 75 14.56 -7.53 11.45
N GLN A 76 15.41 -8.47 11.86
CA GLN A 76 15.00 -9.62 12.66
C GLN A 76 15.23 -9.29 14.13
N VAL A 77 14.17 -9.39 14.93
CA VAL A 77 14.16 -9.04 16.35
C VAL A 77 13.64 -10.22 17.18
N PRO A 78 14.09 -10.39 18.43
CA PRO A 78 13.47 -11.37 19.32
C PRO A 78 11.96 -11.12 19.49
N PRO A 79 11.17 -12.10 19.93
CA PRO A 79 9.78 -11.85 20.29
C PRO A 79 9.67 -10.85 21.46
N GLY A 80 8.73 -9.91 21.38
CA GLY A 80 8.51 -8.90 22.40
C GLY A 80 7.81 -7.65 21.89
N ALA A 81 7.53 -6.72 22.81
CA ALA A 81 7.09 -5.36 22.48
C ALA A 81 8.30 -4.43 22.49
N TYR A 82 8.33 -3.50 21.53
CA TYR A 82 9.44 -2.59 21.32
C TYR A 82 8.98 -1.15 21.36
N ASP A 83 9.67 -0.34 22.14
CA ASP A 83 9.56 1.11 22.06
C ASP A 83 10.55 1.59 21.02
N LEU A 84 10.07 2.24 19.96
CA LEU A 84 10.87 2.76 18.87
C LEU A 84 11.00 4.27 19.00
N GLU A 85 12.21 4.76 18.77
CA GLU A 85 12.56 6.18 18.80
C GLU A 85 13.23 6.55 17.48
N VAL A 86 12.78 7.63 16.85
CA VAL A 86 13.32 8.12 15.58
C VAL A 86 13.97 9.48 15.81
N PHE A 87 15.22 9.61 15.37
CA PHE A 87 16.01 10.84 15.44
C PHE A 87 16.46 11.26 14.05
N PRO A 88 16.78 12.54 13.83
CA PRO A 88 17.49 12.96 12.62
C PRO A 88 18.83 12.21 12.52
N ALA A 89 19.25 11.85 11.31
CA ALA A 89 20.47 11.06 11.12
C ALA A 89 21.70 11.76 11.71
N GLY A 90 22.47 11.01 12.51
CA GLY A 90 23.67 11.50 13.18
C GLY A 90 23.43 12.48 14.34
N ALA A 91 22.18 12.69 14.75
CA ALA A 91 21.85 13.47 15.94
C ALA A 91 22.22 12.73 17.24
N ASP A 92 22.43 13.48 18.31
CA ASP A 92 22.61 12.91 19.65
C ASP A 92 21.27 12.36 20.18
N THR A 93 21.28 11.12 20.67
CA THR A 93 20.10 10.44 21.23
C THR A 93 19.79 10.86 22.67
N SER A 94 20.54 11.81 23.25
CA SER A 94 20.29 12.36 24.59
C SER A 94 19.11 13.33 24.69
N GLY A 95 18.55 13.77 23.55
CA GLY A 95 17.38 14.64 23.44
C GLY A 95 16.06 13.90 23.24
N ASP A 96 14.96 14.64 23.09
CA ASP A 96 13.65 14.06 22.77
C ASP A 96 13.63 13.54 21.31
N ALA A 97 13.11 12.32 21.12
CA ALA A 97 12.91 11.74 19.80
C ALA A 97 11.87 12.53 18.99
N VAL A 98 12.05 12.58 17.67
CA VAL A 98 11.13 13.28 16.75
C VAL A 98 9.83 12.50 16.60
N LEU A 99 9.94 11.17 16.55
CA LEU A 99 8.80 10.26 16.56
C LEU A 99 9.07 9.13 17.53
N THR A 100 8.00 8.67 18.16
CA THR A 100 8.02 7.53 19.08
C THR A 100 6.86 6.62 18.78
N LEU A 101 7.06 5.31 18.87
CA LEU A 101 6.00 4.31 18.78
C LEU A 101 6.30 3.13 19.67
N THR A 102 5.32 2.70 20.45
CA THR A 102 5.34 1.37 21.05
C THR A 102 4.68 0.39 20.08
N THR A 103 5.42 -0.62 19.63
CA THR A 103 4.86 -1.66 18.75
C THR A 103 3.88 -2.53 19.52
N PRO A 104 2.92 -3.17 18.83
CA PRO A 104 2.24 -4.35 19.35
C PRO A 104 3.25 -5.43 19.74
N GLU A 105 2.83 -6.36 20.59
CA GLU A 105 3.65 -7.51 20.96
C GLU A 105 3.91 -8.38 19.72
N LEU A 106 5.18 -8.51 19.34
CA LEU A 106 5.61 -9.32 18.20
C LEU A 106 5.96 -10.72 18.68
N GLY A 107 5.16 -11.71 18.27
CA GLY A 107 5.46 -13.12 18.51
C GLY A 107 6.55 -13.66 17.58
N ALA A 108 7.11 -14.82 17.91
CA ALA A 108 8.03 -15.52 17.02
C ALA A 108 7.35 -15.86 15.68
N GLY A 109 8.04 -15.67 14.56
CA GLY A 109 7.51 -15.84 13.21
C GLY A 109 6.52 -14.75 12.76
N MET A 110 6.15 -13.79 13.61
CA MET A 110 5.33 -12.66 13.21
C MET A 110 6.13 -11.69 12.35
N SER A 111 5.45 -11.04 11.40
CA SER A 111 6.02 -9.94 10.62
C SER A 111 5.16 -8.69 10.79
N ALA A 112 5.79 -7.54 11.01
CA ALA A 112 5.11 -6.26 11.13
C ALA A 112 5.82 -5.17 10.32
N SER A 113 5.03 -4.29 9.70
CA SER A 113 5.53 -3.09 9.04
C SER A 113 5.46 -1.89 9.98
N VAL A 114 6.56 -1.18 10.16
CA VAL A 114 6.63 0.09 10.88
C VAL A 114 6.84 1.19 9.86
N VAL A 115 5.83 2.03 9.67
CA VAL A 115 5.82 3.05 8.62
C VAL A 115 5.81 4.43 9.26
N ALA A 116 6.86 5.21 8.98
CA ALA A 116 6.86 6.64 9.26
C ALA A 116 6.06 7.33 8.16
N GLN A 117 4.91 7.91 8.51
CA GLN A 117 3.94 8.43 7.54
C GLN A 117 3.46 9.82 7.92
N LEU A 118 2.74 10.45 6.99
CA LEU A 118 1.99 11.67 7.28
C LEU A 118 0.54 11.34 7.63
N ASN A 119 -0.09 12.18 8.44
CA ASN A 119 -1.54 12.17 8.61
C ASN A 119 -2.26 12.53 7.29
N GLU A 120 -3.57 12.32 7.22
CA GLU A 120 -4.37 12.60 6.01
C GLU A 120 -4.23 14.07 5.53
N ALA A 121 -4.01 15.01 6.45
CA ALA A 121 -3.81 16.42 6.14
C ALA A 121 -2.41 16.76 5.59
N GLY A 122 -1.41 15.88 5.74
CA GLY A 122 -0.04 16.11 5.29
C GLY A 122 0.83 16.93 6.23
N ASP A 123 0.27 17.44 7.34
CA ASP A 123 0.94 18.43 8.19
C ASP A 123 1.65 17.81 9.40
N THR A 124 1.34 16.57 9.78
CA THR A 124 1.88 15.96 11.01
C THR A 124 2.47 14.59 10.71
N PRO A 125 3.77 14.38 10.97
CA PRO A 125 4.36 13.05 10.87
C PRO A 125 3.90 12.17 12.03
N SER A 126 3.68 10.88 11.73
CA SER A 126 3.35 9.84 12.71
C SER A 126 4.11 8.55 12.38
N LEU A 127 4.18 7.66 13.36
CA LEU A 127 4.78 6.34 13.20
C LEU A 127 3.69 5.30 13.51
N ASN A 128 3.39 4.44 12.54
CA ASN A 128 2.34 3.44 12.66
C ASN A 128 2.91 2.04 12.48
N ALA A 129 2.42 1.08 13.26
CA ALA A 129 2.70 -0.34 13.08
C ALA A 129 1.50 -1.06 12.46
N TYR A 130 1.78 -1.90 11.48
CA TYR A 130 0.81 -2.75 10.80
C TYR A 130 1.27 -4.20 10.87
N VAL A 131 0.35 -5.13 11.10
CA VAL A 131 0.66 -6.56 11.04
C VAL A 131 0.69 -6.99 9.57
N ASN A 132 1.75 -7.69 9.17
CA ASN A 132 1.86 -8.26 7.84
C ASN A 132 1.11 -9.61 7.81
N GLN A 133 0.20 -9.76 6.86
CA GLN A 133 -0.66 -10.94 6.74
C GLN A 133 0.05 -12.03 5.92
N THR A 134 1.03 -12.67 6.57
CA THR A 134 1.94 -13.65 5.97
C THR A 134 1.35 -15.05 5.84
N ASP A 135 0.07 -15.26 6.12
CA ASP A 135 -0.62 -16.55 6.09
C ASP A 135 -0.88 -17.12 4.68
N ALA A 136 -0.57 -16.33 3.64
CA ALA A 136 -0.66 -16.75 2.25
C ALA A 136 0.29 -15.93 1.36
N THR A 137 0.62 -16.48 0.19
CA THR A 137 1.33 -15.75 -0.88
C THR A 137 0.42 -14.67 -1.49
N GLY A 138 0.99 -13.52 -1.86
CA GLY A 138 0.22 -12.48 -2.56
C GLY A 138 0.76 -11.07 -2.37
N ILE A 139 -0.16 -10.10 -2.37
CA ILE A 139 0.15 -8.68 -2.19
C ILE A 139 -0.64 -8.14 -0.98
N GLN A 140 0.02 -7.36 -0.12
CA GLN A 140 -0.63 -6.51 0.87
C GLN A 140 -0.28 -5.05 0.57
N VAL A 141 -1.30 -4.22 0.44
CA VAL A 141 -1.19 -2.80 0.11
C VAL A 141 -1.48 -1.98 1.36
N PHE A 142 -0.70 -0.93 1.59
CA PHE A 142 -0.80 -0.03 2.72
C PHE A 142 -1.00 1.41 2.22
N HIS A 143 -2.08 2.06 2.65
CA HIS A 143 -2.27 3.48 2.39
C HIS A 143 -1.66 4.31 3.52
N ALA A 144 -0.44 4.80 3.31
CA ALA A 144 0.33 5.59 4.29
C ALA A 144 0.67 7.01 3.77
N ALA A 145 -0.09 7.49 2.79
CA ALA A 145 0.14 8.78 2.13
C ALA A 145 -0.85 9.82 2.64
N ALA A 146 -0.41 11.08 2.73
CA ALA A 146 -1.28 12.24 2.91
C ALA A 146 -2.08 12.49 1.63
N PHE A 147 -3.12 11.69 1.47
CA PHE A 147 -4.08 11.75 0.39
C PHE A 147 -5.43 11.28 0.93
N GLY A 148 -6.51 11.82 0.37
CA GLY A 148 -7.86 11.42 0.75
C GLY A 148 -8.16 9.96 0.37
N PRO A 149 -9.39 9.48 0.65
CA PRO A 149 -9.75 8.08 0.42
C PRO A 149 -9.46 7.61 -1.01
N VAL A 150 -8.82 6.44 -1.10
CA VAL A 150 -8.41 5.82 -2.37
C VAL A 150 -9.06 4.46 -2.60
N ASP A 151 -9.28 4.14 -3.86
CA ASP A 151 -9.55 2.79 -4.31
C ASP A 151 -8.21 2.11 -4.63
N ILE A 152 -7.95 0.95 -4.02
CA ILE A 152 -6.83 0.08 -4.35
C ILE A 152 -7.27 -0.79 -5.53
N ILE A 153 -6.52 -0.71 -6.63
CA ILE A 153 -6.82 -1.38 -7.88
C ILE A 153 -5.76 -2.45 -8.13
N ALA A 154 -6.20 -3.63 -8.56
CA ALA A 154 -5.35 -4.72 -9.00
C ALA A 154 -6.04 -5.47 -10.13
N GLY A 155 -5.30 -5.81 -11.18
CA GLY A 155 -5.87 -6.52 -12.34
C GLY A 155 -6.97 -5.74 -13.06
N GLY A 156 -7.03 -4.41 -12.90
CA GLY A 156 -8.11 -3.57 -13.43
C GLY A 156 -9.41 -3.58 -12.63
N GLU A 157 -9.44 -4.25 -11.47
CA GLU A 157 -10.58 -4.29 -10.56
C GLU A 157 -10.28 -3.56 -9.25
N VAL A 158 -11.30 -2.97 -8.62
CA VAL A 158 -11.18 -2.35 -7.30
C VAL A 158 -11.12 -3.46 -6.25
N ALA A 159 -9.93 -3.69 -5.70
CA ALA A 159 -9.69 -4.64 -4.62
C ALA A 159 -10.21 -4.09 -3.27
N LEU A 160 -10.00 -2.82 -2.99
CA LEU A 160 -10.58 -2.16 -1.82
C LEU A 160 -11.05 -0.77 -2.19
N ALA A 161 -12.31 -0.46 -1.92
CA ALA A 161 -12.89 0.84 -2.22
C ALA A 161 -12.81 1.77 -1.00
N GLY A 162 -12.42 3.02 -1.23
CA GLY A 162 -12.42 4.08 -0.22
C GLY A 162 -11.53 3.82 1.00
N ALA A 163 -10.39 3.16 0.80
CA ALA A 163 -9.34 3.00 1.80
C ALA A 163 -8.86 4.38 2.29
N ALA A 164 -8.91 4.61 3.59
CA ALA A 164 -8.40 5.81 4.23
C ALA A 164 -6.91 5.66 4.57
N ASN A 165 -6.25 6.78 4.91
CA ASN A 165 -4.88 6.73 5.43
C ASN A 165 -4.84 5.86 6.71
N GLY A 166 -3.97 4.86 6.71
CA GLY A 166 -3.86 3.81 7.72
C GLY A 166 -4.54 2.49 7.34
N ASP A 167 -5.37 2.47 6.29
CA ASP A 167 -6.01 1.23 5.86
C ASP A 167 -5.05 0.34 5.05
N THR A 168 -5.31 -0.96 5.13
CA THR A 168 -4.56 -1.98 4.40
C THR A 168 -5.52 -2.91 3.65
N ALA A 169 -5.05 -3.47 2.53
CA ALA A 169 -5.79 -4.45 1.75
C ALA A 169 -4.91 -5.64 1.39
N ARG A 170 -5.48 -6.84 1.47
CA ARG A 170 -4.84 -8.10 1.10
C ARG A 170 -5.44 -8.66 -0.17
N ILE A 171 -4.57 -8.99 -1.12
CA ILE A 171 -4.92 -9.58 -2.42
C ILE A 171 -4.19 -10.92 -2.53
N ASP A 172 -4.92 -12.01 -2.37
CA ASP A 172 -4.33 -13.36 -2.47
C ASP A 172 -4.04 -13.69 -3.93
N VAL A 173 -2.76 -13.95 -4.22
CA VAL A 173 -2.26 -14.16 -5.57
C VAL A 173 -1.34 -15.39 -5.55
N PRO A 174 -1.60 -16.41 -6.38
CA PRO A 174 -0.72 -17.57 -6.45
C PRO A 174 0.72 -17.18 -6.82
N GLY A 175 1.69 -17.83 -6.18
CA GLY A 175 3.10 -17.66 -6.50
C GLY A 175 3.40 -17.89 -7.98
N GLY A 176 4.26 -17.05 -8.55
CA GLY A 176 4.59 -17.02 -9.97
C GLY A 176 3.57 -16.29 -10.86
N THR A 177 2.54 -15.66 -10.28
CA THR A 177 1.55 -14.89 -11.02
C THR A 177 1.97 -13.42 -11.13
N THR A 178 1.79 -12.84 -12.32
CA THR A 178 1.92 -11.40 -12.54
C THR A 178 0.53 -10.76 -12.53
N VAL A 179 0.32 -9.80 -11.64
CA VAL A 179 -0.91 -9.01 -11.53
C VAL A 179 -0.71 -7.70 -12.30
N PRO A 180 -1.50 -7.44 -13.35
CA PRO A 180 -1.34 -6.22 -14.12
C PRO A 180 -1.98 -5.02 -13.43
N GLY A 181 -1.42 -3.83 -13.68
CA GLY A 181 -2.05 -2.56 -13.31
C GLY A 181 -2.40 -2.41 -11.83
N VAL A 182 -1.49 -2.79 -10.93
CA VAL A 182 -1.67 -2.54 -9.50
C VAL A 182 -1.45 -1.04 -9.25
N GLY A 183 -2.33 -0.41 -8.47
CA GLY A 183 -2.25 1.02 -8.22
C GLY A 183 -3.29 1.50 -7.21
N VAL A 184 -3.29 2.81 -6.95
CA VAL A 184 -4.32 3.49 -6.18
C VAL A 184 -4.92 4.64 -6.98
N ALA A 185 -6.25 4.74 -6.95
CA ALA A 185 -7.04 5.82 -7.54
C ALA A 185 -7.74 6.61 -6.44
N PRO A 186 -8.06 7.91 -6.62
CA PRO A 186 -9.03 8.56 -5.75
C PRO A 186 -10.36 7.79 -5.81
N ALA A 187 -11.08 7.68 -4.70
CA ALA A 187 -12.32 6.90 -4.67
C ALA A 187 -13.29 7.28 -5.82
N GLY A 188 -13.61 6.31 -6.68
CA GLY A 188 -14.45 6.48 -7.87
C GLY A 188 -13.83 7.27 -9.03
N GLY A 189 -12.51 7.47 -9.04
CA GLY A 189 -11.74 8.22 -10.05
C GLY A 189 -10.77 7.37 -10.89
N ASP A 190 -10.00 8.05 -11.74
CA ASP A 190 -8.93 7.43 -12.53
C ASP A 190 -7.67 7.16 -11.67
N VAL A 191 -6.87 6.15 -12.01
CA VAL A 191 -5.65 5.77 -11.28
C VAL A 191 -4.70 6.97 -11.10
N ALA A 192 -4.40 7.32 -9.86
CA ALA A 192 -3.53 8.45 -9.50
C ALA A 192 -2.07 8.02 -9.29
N LEU A 193 -1.86 6.83 -8.72
CA LEU A 193 -0.55 6.22 -8.54
C LEU A 193 -0.59 4.81 -9.09
N GLU A 194 0.28 4.52 -10.04
CA GLU A 194 0.42 3.20 -10.63
C GLU A 194 1.72 2.57 -10.13
N ILE A 195 1.61 1.37 -9.55
CA ILE A 195 2.76 0.51 -9.23
C ILE A 195 3.23 -0.20 -10.51
N GLY A 196 2.28 -0.50 -11.39
CA GLY A 196 2.48 -1.24 -12.62
C GLY A 196 2.19 -2.73 -12.43
N ASP A 197 2.80 -3.55 -13.28
CA ASP A 197 2.64 -5.01 -13.22
C ASP A 197 3.50 -5.59 -12.09
N VAL A 198 2.87 -6.24 -11.12
CA VAL A 198 3.54 -6.83 -9.95
C VAL A 198 3.64 -8.34 -10.14
N THR A 199 4.86 -8.87 -10.20
CA THR A 199 5.10 -10.32 -10.20
C THR A 199 5.27 -10.79 -8.76
N VAL A 200 4.40 -11.69 -8.31
CA VAL A 200 4.44 -12.28 -6.97
C VAL A 200 5.27 -13.56 -7.02
N PRO A 201 6.45 -13.63 -6.37
CA PRO A 201 7.23 -14.86 -6.30
C PRO A 201 6.50 -15.95 -5.50
N ALA A 202 6.98 -17.19 -5.60
CA ALA A 202 6.49 -18.27 -4.72
C ALA A 202 6.79 -17.96 -3.25
N ASP A 203 5.89 -18.37 -2.36
CA ASP A 203 6.04 -18.29 -0.90
C ASP A 203 6.37 -16.87 -0.40
N THR A 204 5.86 -15.86 -1.08
CA THR A 204 6.19 -14.44 -0.83
C THR A 204 4.95 -13.59 -0.67
N LEU A 205 4.97 -12.72 0.32
CA LEU A 205 4.06 -11.59 0.44
C LEU A 205 4.76 -10.31 -0.02
N VAL A 206 4.26 -9.70 -1.08
CA VAL A 206 4.70 -8.38 -1.54
C VAL A 206 3.99 -7.31 -0.72
N LEU A 207 4.74 -6.45 -0.07
CA LEU A 207 4.25 -5.33 0.73
C LEU A 207 4.39 -4.05 -0.08
N ALA A 208 3.29 -3.39 -0.41
CA ALA A 208 3.28 -2.18 -1.23
C ALA A 208 2.73 -0.98 -0.45
N TYR A 209 3.56 0.05 -0.24
CA TYR A 209 3.24 1.20 0.58
C TYR A 209 3.07 2.44 -0.29
N ALA A 210 1.88 3.01 -0.33
CA ALA A 210 1.67 4.35 -0.88
C ALA A 210 2.07 5.37 0.19
N ILE A 211 3.08 6.19 -0.08
CA ILE A 211 3.67 7.16 0.87
C ILE A 211 3.75 8.57 0.28
N GLY A 212 4.13 9.56 1.10
CA GLY A 212 4.30 10.95 0.69
C GLY A 212 3.01 11.76 0.78
N SER A 213 2.95 12.89 0.08
CA SER A 213 1.85 13.84 0.08
C SER A 213 1.46 14.26 -1.33
N ALA A 214 0.16 14.30 -1.60
CA ALA A 214 -0.38 14.76 -2.89
C ALA A 214 -0.17 16.25 -3.09
N ASP A 215 -0.33 17.03 -2.01
CA ASP A 215 -0.19 18.47 -2.02
C ASP A 215 1.28 18.89 -2.21
N ASP A 216 2.22 18.09 -1.72
CA ASP A 216 3.67 18.31 -1.89
C ASP A 216 4.21 17.72 -3.19
N GLY A 217 3.41 16.95 -3.94
CA GLY A 217 3.86 16.26 -5.15
C GLY A 217 4.92 15.18 -4.87
N SER A 218 4.95 14.64 -3.65
CA SER A 218 5.91 13.62 -3.20
C SER A 218 5.33 12.21 -3.18
N LEU A 219 4.08 12.04 -3.64
CA LEU A 219 3.44 10.72 -3.70
C LEU A 219 4.28 9.71 -4.49
N GLN A 220 4.56 8.58 -3.87
CA GLN A 220 5.20 7.44 -4.51
C GLN A 220 4.75 6.12 -3.88
N VAL A 221 5.03 5.02 -4.57
CA VAL A 221 4.87 3.67 -4.01
C VAL A 221 6.23 3.03 -3.79
N VAL A 222 6.40 2.45 -2.61
CA VAL A 222 7.58 1.69 -2.24
C VAL A 222 7.18 0.25 -1.98
N THR A 223 8.03 -0.69 -2.36
CA THR A 223 7.74 -2.12 -2.18
C THR A 223 8.81 -2.81 -1.35
N ALA A 224 8.36 -3.68 -0.46
CA ALA A 224 9.20 -4.66 0.23
C ALA A 224 8.61 -6.06 0.05
N THR A 225 9.32 -7.08 0.50
CA THR A 225 8.87 -8.47 0.45
C THR A 225 9.15 -9.15 1.78
N THR A 226 8.22 -9.99 2.21
CA THR A 226 8.42 -10.92 3.32
C THR A 226 8.03 -12.33 2.90
N THR A 227 8.48 -13.31 3.68
CA THR A 227 8.12 -14.71 3.46
C THR A 227 6.65 -14.91 3.81
N ALA A 228 5.91 -15.53 2.90
CA ALA A 228 4.58 -16.04 3.21
C ALA A 228 4.72 -17.46 3.78
N MET A 229 4.06 -17.71 4.89
CA MET A 229 3.89 -19.04 5.46
C MET A 229 2.66 -19.67 4.82
N ASP A 230 2.77 -20.91 4.37
CA ASP A 230 1.58 -21.68 4.01
C ASP A 230 0.82 -22.00 5.30
N ALA A 231 -0.50 -21.78 5.31
CA ALA A 231 -1.36 -22.09 6.45
C ALA A 231 -1.28 -23.58 6.89
N SER A 232 -0.65 -24.43 6.09
CA SER A 232 -0.40 -25.84 6.38
C SER A 232 0.81 -26.13 7.29
N ASP A 233 1.73 -25.17 7.47
CA ASP A 233 2.95 -25.31 8.31
C ASP A 233 2.82 -24.65 9.70
N GLY A 234 1.71 -23.93 9.95
CA GLY A 234 1.36 -23.40 11.27
C GLY A 234 0.78 -24.51 12.16
N GLY A 235 1.58 -25.01 13.09
CA GLY A 235 1.14 -25.99 14.07
C GLY A 235 -0.11 -25.54 14.82
N ASP A 236 -1.11 -26.43 14.84
CA ASP A 236 -2.25 -26.53 15.76
C ASP A 236 -2.34 -25.45 16.85
N THR A 237 -2.83 -24.26 16.49
CA THR A 237 -3.54 -23.40 17.42
C THR A 237 -5.00 -23.42 17.04
N ALA A 238 -5.68 -24.46 17.52
CA ALA A 238 -7.12 -24.45 17.66
C ALA A 238 -7.55 -23.23 18.48
N ASP A 239 -8.12 -22.24 17.79
CA ASP A 239 -9.20 -21.41 18.31
C ASP A 239 -10.20 -21.22 17.15
N GLU A 240 -10.99 -22.28 16.93
CA GLU A 240 -12.24 -22.21 16.18
C GLU A 240 -13.29 -21.48 17.03
N ASP A 241 -13.12 -20.17 17.22
CA ASP A 241 -14.23 -19.30 17.61
C ASP A 241 -14.37 -18.24 16.53
N GLY A 242 -15.25 -18.56 15.56
CA GLY A 242 -15.67 -17.66 14.51
C GLY A 242 -16.38 -16.44 15.09
N GLU A 243 -15.60 -15.43 15.43
CA GLU A 243 -16.10 -14.07 15.62
C GLU A 243 -15.89 -13.33 14.30
N ASP A 244 -16.99 -13.20 13.54
CA ASP A 244 -17.17 -12.17 12.53
C ASP A 244 -16.86 -10.81 13.18
N THR A 245 -15.60 -10.39 13.15
CA THR A 245 -15.27 -9.00 13.37
C THR A 245 -15.89 -8.23 12.22
N ALA A 246 -17.01 -7.57 12.49
CA ALA A 246 -17.64 -6.61 11.60
C ALA A 246 -16.68 -5.42 11.34
N GLY A 247 -15.72 -5.64 10.45
CA GLY A 247 -14.87 -4.65 9.79
C GLY A 247 -14.96 -4.92 8.29
N MET A 248 -14.88 -3.86 7.49
CA MET A 248 -14.91 -3.90 6.01
C MET A 248 -14.08 -5.07 5.45
N PRO A 249 -14.46 -5.71 4.33
CA PRO A 249 -13.71 -6.83 3.79
C PRO A 249 -12.29 -6.37 3.39
N THR A 250 -11.28 -6.67 4.22
CA THR A 250 -9.87 -6.34 3.99
C THR A 250 -9.15 -7.39 3.14
N ARG A 251 -9.83 -8.46 2.75
CA ARG A 251 -9.26 -9.58 2.01
C ARG A 251 -10.04 -9.86 0.73
N VAL A 252 -9.33 -9.85 -0.39
CA VAL A 252 -9.84 -10.22 -1.71
C VAL A 252 -9.09 -11.45 -2.19
N ASP A 253 -9.82 -12.53 -2.44
CA ASP A 253 -9.27 -13.72 -3.10
C ASP A 253 -9.28 -13.49 -4.62
N ALA A 254 -8.10 -13.21 -5.19
CA ALA A 254 -7.94 -13.03 -6.63
C ALA A 254 -7.69 -14.37 -7.38
N GLY A 255 -7.79 -15.51 -6.69
CA GLY A 255 -7.49 -16.85 -7.18
C GLY A 255 -8.54 -17.49 -8.10
N SER A 256 -8.06 -17.99 -9.25
CA SER A 256 -8.70 -18.87 -10.26
C SER A 256 -10.05 -18.50 -10.90
N ALA A 257 -10.80 -17.51 -10.38
CA ALA A 257 -12.13 -17.15 -10.89
C ALA A 257 -12.28 -15.69 -11.37
N GLY A 258 -11.29 -14.80 -11.18
CA GLY A 258 -11.46 -13.35 -11.46
C GLY A 258 -10.32 -12.71 -12.25
N LEU A 259 -9.16 -12.54 -11.64
CA LEU A 259 -8.09 -11.68 -12.21
C LEU A 259 -7.11 -12.40 -13.16
N ALA A 260 -6.95 -13.72 -13.03
CA ALA A 260 -5.88 -14.48 -13.69
C ALA A 260 -6.31 -15.30 -14.91
N ALA A 261 -7.51 -15.10 -15.45
CA ALA A 261 -7.94 -15.81 -16.67
C ALA A 261 -7.39 -15.09 -17.91
N PRO A 262 -6.39 -15.63 -18.63
CA PRO A 262 -6.04 -15.10 -19.94
C PRO A 262 -7.12 -15.52 -20.93
N GLY A 263 -8.07 -14.65 -21.27
CA GLY A 263 -8.80 -14.85 -22.53
C GLY A 263 -10.19 -14.24 -22.70
N THR A 264 -10.24 -13.37 -23.71
CA THR A 264 -11.34 -13.15 -24.66
C THR A 264 -12.55 -12.35 -24.18
N ASP A 265 -12.45 -11.04 -24.38
CA ASP A 265 -13.56 -10.09 -24.48
C ASP A 265 -14.58 -10.52 -25.57
N LEU A 266 -15.50 -11.41 -25.22
CA LEU A 266 -16.73 -11.64 -25.97
C LEU A 266 -17.92 -10.83 -25.38
N GLY A 267 -17.75 -10.24 -24.19
CA GLY A 267 -18.75 -9.39 -23.55
C GLY A 267 -18.90 -7.99 -24.18
N MET A 268 -17.81 -7.46 -24.77
CA MET A 268 -17.82 -6.10 -25.33
C MET A 268 -18.47 -5.99 -26.73
N LEU A 269 -18.59 -7.09 -27.49
CA LEU A 269 -19.23 -7.03 -28.82
C LEU A 269 -20.76 -7.01 -28.76
N ALA A 270 -21.37 -7.47 -27.66
CA ALA A 270 -22.83 -7.50 -27.50
C ALA A 270 -23.41 -6.11 -27.14
N LEU A 271 -22.64 -5.26 -26.45
CA LEU A 271 -23.07 -3.91 -26.05
C LEU A 271 -22.92 -2.85 -27.16
N LEU A 272 -22.06 -3.09 -28.15
CA LEU A 272 -21.82 -2.15 -29.26
C LEU A 272 -22.92 -2.20 -30.36
N LEU A 273 -23.71 -3.28 -30.44
CA LEU A 273 -24.82 -3.39 -31.40
C LEU A 273 -26.16 -2.84 -30.87
N ALA A 274 -26.31 -2.63 -29.55
CA ALA A 274 -27.51 -2.05 -28.98
C ALA A 274 -27.53 -0.50 -29.02
N GLY A 275 -26.36 0.15 -29.15
CA GLY A 275 -26.23 1.62 -29.10
C GLY A 275 -26.52 2.36 -30.40
N ALA A 276 -26.58 1.68 -31.56
CA ALA A 276 -26.70 2.34 -32.86
C ALA A 276 -28.16 2.59 -33.34
N ALA A 277 -29.18 2.23 -32.56
CA ALA A 277 -30.58 2.27 -33.01
C ALA A 277 -31.40 3.51 -32.58
N LEU A 278 -30.84 4.48 -31.85
CA LEU A 278 -31.65 5.55 -31.20
C LEU A 278 -31.39 7.00 -31.64
N LEU A 279 -30.66 7.26 -32.73
CA LEU A 279 -30.26 8.63 -33.13
C LEU A 279 -30.82 9.19 -34.45
N PHE A 280 -31.99 8.75 -34.91
CA PHE A 280 -32.69 9.45 -36.01
C PHE A 280 -34.17 9.68 -35.71
N ALA A 281 -34.48 10.77 -34.98
CA ALA A 281 -35.80 11.39 -34.98
C ALA A 281 -35.67 12.86 -35.42
N PRO A 282 -36.19 13.25 -36.60
CA PRO A 282 -36.14 14.64 -37.05
C PRO A 282 -37.25 15.48 -36.40
N VAL A 283 -36.86 16.61 -35.79
CA VAL A 283 -37.76 17.66 -35.32
C VAL A 283 -38.28 18.45 -36.52
N ALA A 284 -39.56 18.33 -36.85
CA ALA A 284 -40.23 19.14 -37.87
C ALA A 284 -40.71 20.47 -37.26
N ALA A 285 -40.16 21.59 -37.74
CA ALA A 285 -40.63 22.93 -37.41
C ALA A 285 -41.78 23.35 -38.35
N THR A 286 -42.97 23.55 -37.80
CA THR A 286 -44.16 24.00 -38.54
C THR A 286 -44.21 25.53 -38.58
N VAL A 287 -43.97 26.12 -39.75
CA VAL A 287 -44.18 27.56 -40.03
C VAL A 287 -45.65 27.78 -40.42
N ALA A 288 -46.43 28.43 -39.56
CA ALA A 288 -47.81 28.84 -39.86
C ALA A 288 -47.83 30.22 -40.54
N ARG A 289 -48.20 30.24 -41.82
CA ARG A 289 -48.36 31.44 -42.65
C ARG A 289 -49.78 32.01 -42.49
N ARG A 290 -49.92 33.16 -41.84
CA ARG A 290 -51.17 33.94 -41.78
C ARG A 290 -51.29 34.84 -43.03
N ARG A 291 -52.32 34.64 -43.84
CA ARG A 291 -52.91 35.66 -44.73
C ARG A 291 -54.39 35.37 -44.95
N ARG A 292 -55.26 36.21 -44.40
CA ARG A 292 -56.12 37.15 -45.14
C ARG A 292 -56.47 38.30 -44.21
#